data_AF-A0A151IYA3-F1
#
_entry.id   AF-A0A151IYA3-F1
#
_cell.length_a   1.000
_cell.length_b   1.000
_cell.length_c   1.000
_cell.angle_alpha   90.00
_cell.angle_beta   90.00
_cell.angle_gamma   90.00
#
_symmetry.space_group_name_H-M   'P 1'
#
loop_
_entity.id
_entity.type
_entity.pdbx_description
1 polymer ?
#
loop_
_entity_poly.entity_id
_entity_poly.type
_entity_poly.pdbx_seq_one_letter_code
_entity_poly.pdbx_strand_id
1 'polypeptide(L)'
;DETMSIYKSYRGEDCVSWFVKELYDLAHRAKTIFDKNMAMAEFTSNVEWEQFRNATHCHICERPFEEEDLRVRDHCHLTGRYRGPAHSRCNLQYYDMYVIPVFFHNLAGYDAHFIIKDIANSFVGRVDLLPMTKEKYISFTKHVKTTANSKGGTDCLKLRFVDSFKYLNTSLEKLVSYLDKSKLKIIRSEFSNLDAEDFDLLTRKGVFPYEFIDSVDKLNETSLPPRELFNSSLTDETASDDNYQHATNVWRRFCIETLGDYSDLYLKTDVLLLADIFENFRDTCIESYELDPAYYYILPGYTWDAMLKYTGIRFELLTDIDMMMFVERGVRGGLSQCSHRYAQLNNKYNVSSYDSSEPSTYLMYFDVNQGSARNAHFGRFSSRLRLPLSHSPHRPARNPNAAQRLGM
;
A
#
# COMPACT_ATOMS: atom_id res chain seq x y z
N ASP A 1 2.34 0.69 21.50
CA ASP A 1 3.06 1.48 22.48
C ASP A 1 3.65 2.66 21.73
N GLU A 2 3.04 3.83 21.87
CA GLU A 2 3.43 5.02 21.10
C GLU A 2 4.81 5.55 21.52
N THR A 3 5.32 5.13 22.68
CA THR A 3 6.66 5.54 23.15
C THR A 3 7.80 4.95 22.34
N MET A 4 7.52 3.98 21.47
CA MET A 4 8.50 3.32 20.60
C MET A 4 8.54 3.94 19.19
N SER A 5 7.62 4.85 18.86
CA SER A 5 7.64 5.61 17.62
C SER A 5 8.72 6.68 17.69
N ILE A 6 9.63 6.68 16.71
CA ILE A 6 10.79 7.58 16.69
C ILE A 6 10.99 8.09 15.27
N TYR A 7 11.12 9.40 15.13
CA TYR A 7 11.60 10.03 13.90
C TYR A 7 13.13 10.21 13.93
N LYS A 8 13.78 9.87 12.81
CA LYS A 8 15.21 10.15 12.58
C LYS A 8 15.41 10.63 11.15
N SER A 9 16.32 11.58 10.97
CA SER A 9 16.74 12.07 9.67
C SER A 9 18.24 12.28 9.61
N TYR A 10 18.77 12.25 8.39
CA TYR A 10 20.16 12.54 8.10
C TYR A 10 20.29 13.03 6.67
N ARG A 11 21.07 14.10 6.51
CA ARG A 11 21.38 14.75 5.22
C ARG A 11 22.89 14.71 5.05
N GLY A 12 23.36 13.98 4.04
CA GLY A 12 24.77 13.78 3.76
C GLY A 12 24.97 12.82 2.59
N GLU A 13 26.17 12.75 2.03
CA GLU A 13 26.50 11.90 0.86
C GLU A 13 26.38 10.40 1.17
N ASP A 14 26.56 10.00 2.43
CA ASP A 14 26.43 8.63 2.91
C ASP A 14 25.03 8.32 3.46
N CYS A 15 23.99 9.06 3.05
CA CYS A 15 22.63 8.91 3.55
C CYS A 15 22.06 7.48 3.43
N VAL A 16 22.37 6.77 2.34
CA VAL A 16 21.94 5.38 2.15
C VAL A 16 22.64 4.46 3.15
N SER A 17 23.93 4.68 3.38
CA SER A 17 24.71 3.92 4.37
C SER A 17 24.22 4.19 5.80
N TRP A 18 23.92 5.45 6.13
CA TRP A 18 23.30 5.83 7.39
C TRP A 18 21.93 5.15 7.57
N PHE A 19 21.07 5.18 6.55
CA PHE A 19 19.75 4.54 6.59
C PHE A 19 19.85 3.03 6.84
N VAL A 20 20.77 2.36 6.14
CA VAL A 20 21.01 0.92 6.29
C VAL A 20 21.52 0.58 7.69
N LYS A 21 22.37 1.43 8.27
CA LYS A 21 22.85 1.28 9.65
C LYS A 21 21.71 1.46 10.65
N GLU A 22 20.86 2.45 10.47
CA GLU A 22 19.69 2.66 11.35
C GLU A 22 18.72 1.47 11.33
N LEU A 23 18.52 0.85 10.16
CA LEU A 23 17.75 -0.38 10.03
C LEU A 23 18.43 -1.58 10.72
N TYR A 24 19.74 -1.68 10.63
CA TYR A 24 20.52 -2.70 11.35
C TYR A 24 20.36 -2.55 12.86
N ASP A 25 20.51 -1.33 13.39
CA ASP A 25 20.37 -1.05 14.82
C ASP A 25 18.92 -1.26 15.28
N LEU A 26 17.93 -0.86 14.47
CA LEU A 26 16.51 -1.16 14.70
C LEU A 26 16.27 -2.66 14.83
N ALA A 27 16.88 -3.47 13.95
CA ALA A 27 16.73 -4.91 14.00
C ALA A 27 17.23 -5.51 15.34
N HIS A 28 18.36 -5.03 15.87
CA HIS A 28 18.89 -5.51 17.16
C HIS A 28 18.03 -5.05 18.34
N ARG A 29 17.54 -3.80 18.32
CA ARG A 29 16.60 -3.29 19.33
C ARG A 29 15.33 -4.14 19.34
N ALA A 30 14.73 -4.38 18.18
CA ALA A 30 13.53 -5.19 18.05
C ALA A 30 13.76 -6.65 18.49
N LYS A 31 14.90 -7.25 18.12
CA LYS A 31 15.25 -8.61 18.54
C LYS A 31 15.29 -8.73 20.06
N THR A 32 15.88 -7.75 20.75
CA THR A 32 15.92 -7.72 22.21
C THR A 32 14.52 -7.75 22.84
N ILE A 33 13.55 -7.11 22.19
CA ILE A 33 12.15 -7.11 22.62
C ILE A 33 11.52 -8.48 22.36
N PHE A 34 11.71 -9.05 21.16
CA PHE A 34 11.15 -10.37 20.81
C PHE A 34 11.74 -11.52 21.64
N ASP A 35 13.02 -11.45 22.04
CA ASP A 35 13.66 -12.48 22.88
C ASP A 35 13.27 -12.42 24.35
N LYS A 36 12.65 -11.32 24.78
CA LYS A 36 12.21 -11.17 26.16
C LYS A 36 11.08 -12.17 26.42
N ASN A 37 11.37 -13.23 27.19
CA ASN A 37 10.35 -14.18 27.60
C ASN A 37 9.31 -13.47 28.48
N MET A 38 8.18 -13.09 27.88
CA MET A 38 7.12 -12.39 28.57
C MET A 38 6.12 -13.37 29.15
N ALA A 39 6.14 -13.45 30.48
CA ALA A 39 5.14 -14.19 31.21
C ALA A 39 3.76 -13.57 30.96
N MET A 40 2.76 -14.44 30.87
CA MET A 40 1.37 -14.00 30.83
C MET A 40 1.05 -13.22 32.10
N ALA A 41 0.36 -12.09 31.96
CA ALA A 41 -0.19 -11.37 33.09
C ALA A 41 -1.15 -12.30 33.85
N GLU A 42 -1.03 -12.34 35.17
CA GLU A 42 -1.95 -13.12 35.99
C GLU A 42 -3.37 -12.57 35.87
N PHE A 43 -4.36 -13.46 35.88
CA PHE A 43 -5.75 -13.04 35.95
C PHE A 43 -5.98 -12.30 37.26
N THR A 44 -6.51 -11.09 37.14
CA THR A 44 -6.72 -10.21 38.29
C THR A 44 -8.07 -10.46 38.94
N SER A 45 -8.96 -11.23 38.28
CA SER A 45 -10.31 -11.51 38.75
C SER A 45 -10.73 -12.98 38.57
N ASN A 46 -11.65 -13.44 39.42
CA ASN A 46 -12.29 -14.75 39.27
C ASN A 46 -13.13 -14.86 37.99
N VAL A 47 -13.59 -13.72 37.46
CA VAL A 47 -14.40 -13.65 36.23
C VAL A 47 -13.59 -14.12 35.01
N GLU A 48 -12.33 -13.70 34.88
CA GLU A 48 -11.45 -14.15 33.79
C GLU A 48 -11.21 -15.67 33.84
N TRP A 49 -11.04 -16.22 35.05
CA TRP A 49 -10.93 -17.66 35.26
C TRP A 49 -12.20 -18.42 34.91
N GLU A 50 -13.38 -17.88 35.22
CA GLU A 50 -14.65 -18.47 34.83
C GLU A 50 -14.87 -18.41 33.32
N GLN A 51 -14.57 -17.28 32.68
CA GLN A 51 -14.65 -17.14 31.22
C GLN A 51 -13.73 -18.15 30.52
N PHE A 52 -12.49 -18.32 30.99
CA PHE A 52 -11.58 -19.32 30.45
C PHE A 52 -12.10 -20.77 30.65
N ARG A 53 -12.58 -21.10 31.85
CA ARG A 53 -13.08 -22.46 32.18
C ARG A 53 -14.38 -22.82 31.47
N ASN A 54 -15.23 -21.82 31.21
CA ASN A 54 -16.52 -22.02 30.55
C ASN A 54 -16.47 -21.78 29.03
N ALA A 55 -15.32 -21.37 28.50
CA ALA A 55 -15.16 -21.16 27.06
C ALA A 55 -15.45 -22.43 26.28
N THR A 56 -16.33 -22.34 25.29
CA THR A 56 -16.75 -23.46 24.46
C THR A 56 -15.96 -23.55 23.15
N HIS A 57 -15.31 -22.46 22.73
CA HIS A 57 -14.61 -22.36 21.44
C HIS A 57 -13.19 -21.83 21.62
N CYS A 58 -12.28 -22.33 20.80
CA CYS A 58 -10.91 -21.81 20.67
C CYS A 58 -10.93 -20.47 19.94
N HIS A 59 -10.25 -19.45 20.48
CA HIS A 59 -10.20 -18.11 19.86
C HIS A 59 -9.40 -18.08 18.54
N ILE A 60 -8.41 -18.98 18.38
CA ILE A 60 -7.51 -18.98 17.22
C ILE A 60 -8.15 -19.62 15.99
N CYS A 61 -8.84 -20.75 16.18
CA CYS A 61 -9.40 -21.52 15.07
C CYS A 61 -10.93 -21.52 15.04
N GLU A 62 -11.56 -20.87 16.03
CA GLU A 62 -13.01 -20.68 16.14
C GLU A 62 -13.83 -21.96 16.20
N ARG A 63 -13.19 -23.10 16.49
CA ARG A 63 -13.82 -24.42 16.62
C ARG A 63 -14.16 -24.72 18.07
N PRO A 64 -15.21 -25.51 18.32
CA PRO A 64 -15.54 -25.96 19.67
C PRO A 64 -14.42 -26.80 20.27
N PHE A 65 -14.30 -26.77 21.59
CA PHE A 65 -13.47 -27.71 22.35
C PHE A 65 -14.20 -29.04 22.52
N GLU A 66 -13.54 -30.14 22.20
CA GLU A 66 -14.01 -31.50 22.50
C GLU A 66 -13.57 -31.92 23.91
N GLU A 67 -14.16 -32.99 24.48
CA GLU A 67 -13.85 -33.44 25.86
C GLU A 67 -12.37 -33.80 26.07
N GLU A 68 -11.67 -34.22 25.02
CA GLU A 68 -10.25 -34.61 25.06
C GLU A 68 -9.29 -33.42 24.83
N ASP A 69 -9.81 -32.24 24.47
CA ASP A 69 -8.97 -31.11 24.12
C ASP A 69 -8.33 -30.45 25.34
N LEU A 70 -7.00 -30.32 25.31
CA LEU A 70 -6.26 -29.52 26.28
C LEU A 70 -6.42 -28.03 25.96
N ARG A 71 -7.20 -27.34 26.79
CA ARG A 71 -7.37 -25.89 26.74
C ARG A 71 -6.21 -25.18 27.41
N VAL A 72 -5.59 -24.25 26.67
CA VAL A 72 -4.47 -23.43 27.15
C VAL A 72 -4.82 -21.95 27.06
N ARG A 73 -4.11 -21.13 27.82
CA ARG A 73 -4.25 -19.68 27.83
C ARG A 73 -3.22 -19.09 26.87
N ASP A 74 -3.69 -18.65 25.70
CA ASP A 74 -2.86 -17.92 24.76
C ASP A 74 -2.68 -16.47 25.24
N HIS A 75 -1.50 -15.91 25.02
CA HIS A 75 -1.17 -14.55 25.42
C HIS A 75 -0.20 -13.90 24.45
N CYS A 76 -0.20 -12.57 24.44
CA CYS A 76 0.75 -11.80 23.65
C CYS A 76 2.15 -11.88 24.27
N HIS A 77 3.11 -12.44 23.56
CA HIS A 77 4.51 -12.54 24.02
C HIS A 77 5.25 -11.19 24.06
N LEU A 78 4.65 -10.11 23.56
CA LEU A 78 5.20 -8.75 23.69
C LEU A 78 4.67 -8.00 24.90
N THR A 79 3.37 -8.13 25.21
CA THR A 79 2.71 -7.35 26.27
C THR A 79 2.32 -8.16 27.50
N GLY A 80 2.40 -9.49 27.43
CA GLY A 80 1.91 -10.40 28.47
C GLY A 80 0.37 -10.51 28.53
N ARG A 81 -0.37 -9.73 27.74
CA ARG A 81 -1.84 -9.69 27.82
C ARG A 81 -2.44 -11.00 27.31
N TYR A 82 -3.37 -11.55 28.08
CA TYR A 82 -4.18 -12.69 27.69
C TYR A 82 -4.99 -12.37 26.42
N ARG A 83 -4.96 -13.29 25.45
CA ARG A 83 -5.69 -13.16 24.17
C ARG A 83 -6.97 -13.99 24.19
N GLY A 84 -6.90 -15.21 24.72
CA GLY A 84 -8.08 -16.06 24.81
C GLY A 84 -7.78 -17.53 25.09
N PRO A 85 -8.83 -18.35 25.21
CA PRO A 85 -8.73 -19.79 25.34
C PRO A 85 -8.37 -20.39 23.98
N ALA A 86 -7.38 -21.28 23.94
CA ALA A 86 -6.95 -21.92 22.71
C ALA A 86 -6.78 -23.44 22.88
N HIS A 87 -6.88 -24.18 21.79
CA HIS A 87 -6.38 -25.57 21.76
C HIS A 87 -4.87 -25.55 21.97
N SER A 88 -4.33 -26.48 22.76
CA SER A 88 -2.88 -26.61 22.94
C SER A 88 -2.13 -26.66 21.61
N ARG A 89 -2.67 -27.37 20.60
CA ARG A 89 -2.08 -27.45 19.27
C ARG A 89 -2.13 -26.12 18.53
N CYS A 90 -3.27 -25.41 18.56
CA CYS A 90 -3.41 -24.11 17.91
C CYS A 90 -2.44 -23.10 18.51
N ASN A 91 -2.32 -23.06 19.85
CA ASN A 91 -1.40 -22.19 20.56
C ASN A 91 0.07 -22.44 20.15
N LEU A 92 0.49 -23.70 20.10
CA LEU A 92 1.84 -24.07 19.66
C LEU A 92 2.14 -23.70 18.20
N GLN A 93 1.11 -23.62 17.35
CA GLN A 93 1.22 -23.21 15.96
C GLN A 93 1.07 -21.71 15.74
N TYR A 94 0.67 -20.96 16.78
CA TYR A 94 0.48 -19.52 16.73
C TYR A 94 1.78 -18.80 17.07
N TYR A 95 2.78 -18.97 16.20
CA TYR A 95 4.12 -18.42 16.41
C TYR A 95 4.21 -16.95 16.01
N ASP A 96 4.98 -16.16 16.77
CA ASP A 96 5.31 -14.80 16.41
C ASP A 96 6.26 -14.76 15.21
N MET A 97 5.99 -13.87 14.26
CA MET A 97 6.88 -13.65 13.12
C MET A 97 7.95 -12.61 13.48
N TYR A 98 9.22 -12.99 13.36
CA TYR A 98 10.37 -12.10 13.54
C TYR A 98 10.61 -11.26 12.26
N VAL A 99 9.61 -10.50 11.85
CA VAL A 99 9.63 -9.67 10.63
C VAL A 99 9.25 -8.24 10.97
N ILE A 100 10.09 -7.29 10.56
CA ILE A 100 9.75 -5.86 10.55
C ILE A 100 9.42 -5.48 9.10
N PRO A 101 8.16 -5.12 8.80
CA PRO A 101 7.82 -4.55 7.51
C PRO A 101 8.32 -3.10 7.43
N VAL A 102 9.01 -2.77 6.34
CA VAL A 102 9.55 -1.44 6.04
C VAL A 102 8.80 -0.91 4.82
N PHE A 103 7.96 0.09 5.04
CA PHE A 103 7.09 0.64 4.00
C PHE A 103 7.72 1.83 3.30
N PHE A 104 7.63 1.80 1.97
CA PHE A 104 7.91 2.92 1.09
C PHE A 104 6.70 3.14 0.19
N HIS A 105 6.52 4.34 -0.35
CA HIS A 105 5.44 4.62 -1.29
C HIS A 105 6.00 4.67 -2.72
N ASN A 106 5.68 3.65 -3.51
CA ASN A 106 6.22 3.40 -4.85
C ASN A 106 7.70 2.94 -4.85
N LEU A 107 8.05 2.09 -3.87
CA LEU A 107 9.38 1.50 -3.71
C LEU A 107 9.95 0.93 -5.02
N ALA A 108 9.14 0.14 -5.71
CA ALA A 108 9.55 -0.60 -6.90
C ALA A 108 9.77 0.31 -8.13
N GLY A 109 9.30 1.56 -8.07
CA GLY A 109 9.47 2.56 -9.11
C GLY A 109 10.72 3.43 -8.94
N TYR A 110 11.19 3.60 -7.71
CA TYR A 110 12.23 4.58 -7.37
C TYR A 110 13.29 4.00 -6.42
N ASP A 111 12.99 3.92 -5.12
CA ASP A 111 14.00 3.78 -4.07
C ASP A 111 14.70 2.41 -4.04
N ALA A 112 14.01 1.35 -4.51
CA ALA A 112 14.57 0.00 -4.52
C ALA A 112 15.90 -0.07 -5.29
N HIS A 113 16.07 0.71 -6.36
CA HIS A 113 17.20 0.61 -7.28
C HIS A 113 18.54 0.94 -6.62
N PHE A 114 18.58 1.91 -5.71
CA PHE A 114 19.80 2.30 -5.02
C PHE A 114 19.93 1.71 -3.61
N ILE A 115 18.81 1.49 -2.90
CA ILE A 115 18.85 0.96 -1.51
C ILE A 115 19.26 -0.51 -1.47
N ILE A 116 18.82 -1.33 -2.44
CA ILE A 116 18.98 -2.79 -2.36
C ILE A 116 20.46 -3.22 -2.32
N LYS A 117 21.32 -2.47 -3.01
CA LYS A 117 22.77 -2.74 -3.06
C LYS A 117 23.39 -2.61 -1.68
N ASP A 118 23.08 -1.54 -0.96
CA ASP A 118 23.67 -1.30 0.36
C ASP A 118 23.04 -2.25 1.40
N ILE A 119 21.72 -2.47 1.35
CA ILE A 119 21.06 -3.47 2.21
C ILE A 119 21.65 -4.87 2.03
N ALA A 120 21.97 -5.26 0.80
CA ALA A 120 22.57 -6.56 0.53
C ALA A 120 23.97 -6.70 1.14
N ASN A 121 24.78 -5.63 1.12
CA ASN A 121 26.21 -5.69 1.38
C ASN A 121 26.65 -5.18 2.76
N SER A 122 25.91 -4.26 3.39
CA SER A 122 26.37 -3.58 4.61
C SER A 122 26.40 -4.45 5.87
N PHE A 123 25.64 -5.55 5.93
CA PHE A 123 25.71 -6.50 7.04
C PHE A 123 25.37 -7.92 6.62
N VAL A 124 25.85 -8.91 7.39
CA VAL A 124 25.77 -10.33 7.04
C VAL A 124 24.32 -10.83 7.11
N GLY A 125 23.93 -11.54 6.05
CA GLY A 125 22.70 -12.32 5.99
C GLY A 125 22.11 -12.36 4.59
N ARG A 126 21.32 -13.40 4.30
CA ARG A 126 20.75 -13.60 2.97
C ARG A 126 19.71 -12.53 2.63
N VAL A 127 19.52 -12.31 1.34
CA VAL A 127 18.45 -11.48 0.80
C VAL A 127 17.52 -12.39 0.00
N ASP A 128 16.24 -12.41 0.38
CA ASP A 128 15.20 -13.07 -0.40
C ASP A 128 14.54 -12.02 -1.31
N LEU A 129 14.34 -12.36 -2.59
CA LEU A 129 13.76 -11.47 -3.58
C LEU A 129 12.44 -12.05 -4.09
N LEU A 130 11.44 -11.19 -4.25
CA LEU A 130 10.21 -11.47 -5.00
C LEU A 130 10.22 -10.63 -6.28
N PRO A 131 10.84 -11.12 -7.37
CA PRO A 131 10.97 -10.35 -8.60
C PRO A 131 9.63 -10.25 -9.34
N MET A 132 9.37 -9.09 -9.93
CA MET A 132 8.30 -8.88 -10.91
C MET A 132 8.87 -8.85 -12.32
N THR A 133 9.98 -8.15 -12.51
CA THR A 133 10.77 -8.13 -13.74
C THR A 133 12.26 -8.24 -13.38
N LYS A 134 13.16 -8.19 -14.38
CA LYS A 134 14.61 -8.14 -14.13
C LYS A 134 15.06 -6.91 -13.34
N GLU A 135 14.27 -5.83 -13.35
CA GLU A 135 14.62 -4.54 -12.75
C GLU A 135 13.72 -4.16 -11.58
N LYS A 136 12.48 -4.69 -11.54
CA LYS A 136 11.48 -4.36 -10.51
C LYS A 136 11.18 -5.56 -9.63
N TYR A 137 11.19 -5.32 -8.32
CA TYR A 137 10.86 -6.30 -7.30
C TYR A 137 9.53 -5.94 -6.65
N ILE A 138 8.68 -6.93 -6.38
CA ILE A 138 7.48 -6.76 -5.55
C ILE A 138 7.90 -6.45 -4.11
N SER A 139 8.89 -7.18 -3.62
CA SER A 139 9.46 -7.04 -2.28
C SER A 139 10.84 -7.67 -2.24
N PHE A 140 11.68 -7.19 -1.34
CA PHE A 140 12.90 -7.87 -0.95
C PHE A 140 12.99 -7.93 0.58
N THR A 141 13.56 -9.01 1.10
CA THR A 141 13.67 -9.26 2.54
C THR A 141 15.12 -9.52 2.90
N LYS A 142 15.67 -8.70 3.80
CA LYS A 142 17.02 -8.89 4.35
C LYS A 142 16.95 -9.62 5.68
N HIS A 143 17.68 -10.73 5.79
CA HIS A 143 17.84 -11.47 7.04
C HIS A 143 19.02 -10.86 7.81
N VAL A 144 18.82 -10.48 9.06
CA VAL A 144 19.89 -9.90 9.89
C VAL A 144 20.56 -11.02 10.68
N LYS A 145 21.55 -11.70 10.10
CA LYS A 145 22.12 -12.94 10.67
C LYS A 145 22.70 -12.76 12.07
N THR A 146 23.22 -11.57 12.40
CA THR A 146 23.77 -11.26 13.72
C THR A 146 22.73 -11.26 14.84
N THR A 147 21.44 -11.19 14.50
CA THR A 147 20.34 -11.33 15.47
C THR A 147 19.97 -12.79 15.74
N ALA A 148 20.58 -13.79 15.08
CA ALA A 148 20.25 -15.19 15.30
C ALA A 148 20.73 -15.68 16.68
N ASN A 149 19.90 -16.45 17.37
CA ASN A 149 20.30 -17.15 18.59
C ASN A 149 21.21 -18.35 18.24
N SER A 150 22.14 -18.70 19.14
CA SER A 150 23.14 -19.77 18.95
C SER A 150 22.54 -21.18 18.76
N LYS A 151 21.25 -21.36 19.06
CA LYS A 151 20.52 -22.62 18.90
C LYS A 151 19.72 -22.61 17.60
N GLY A 152 20.38 -22.90 16.48
CA GLY A 152 19.69 -23.38 15.27
C GLY A 152 19.40 -22.37 14.15
N GLY A 153 19.86 -21.11 14.23
CA GLY A 153 20.03 -20.23 13.07
C GLY A 153 18.79 -19.79 12.27
N THR A 154 17.57 -20.25 12.60
CA THR A 154 16.33 -19.92 11.89
C THR A 154 15.62 -18.68 12.41
N ASP A 155 15.93 -18.27 13.65
CA ASP A 155 15.20 -17.22 14.39
C ASP A 155 15.90 -15.85 14.27
N CYS A 156 16.47 -15.58 13.10
CA CYS A 156 16.98 -14.24 12.81
C CYS A 156 15.85 -13.30 12.43
N LEU A 157 15.97 -12.04 12.85
CA LEU A 157 15.04 -10.99 12.48
C LEU A 157 15.18 -10.67 10.98
N LYS A 158 14.05 -10.38 10.35
CA LYS A 158 13.95 -10.09 8.92
C LYS A 158 13.40 -8.68 8.71
N LEU A 159 14.06 -7.90 7.87
CA LEU A 159 13.58 -6.61 7.40
C LEU A 159 12.93 -6.85 6.03
N ARG A 160 11.61 -6.69 5.93
CA ARG A 160 10.85 -6.90 4.69
C ARG A 160 10.45 -5.57 4.10
N PHE A 161 10.98 -5.24 2.93
CA PHE A 161 10.65 -4.00 2.25
C PHE A 161 9.38 -4.18 1.42
N VAL A 162 8.40 -3.32 1.65
CA VAL A 162 7.06 -3.42 1.08
C VAL A 162 6.67 -2.10 0.43
N ASP A 163 6.04 -2.19 -0.73
CA ASP A 163 5.55 -1.03 -1.47
C ASP A 163 4.09 -0.74 -1.11
N SER A 164 3.86 0.30 -0.31
CA SER A 164 2.51 0.76 0.07
C SER A 164 1.65 1.15 -1.13
N PHE A 165 2.23 1.53 -2.27
CA PHE A 165 1.49 1.84 -3.49
C PHE A 165 0.78 0.60 -4.08
N LYS A 166 1.24 -0.61 -3.73
CA LYS A 166 0.57 -1.87 -4.09
C LYS A 166 -0.65 -2.17 -3.22
N TYR A 167 -0.88 -1.36 -2.18
CA TYR A 167 -2.08 -1.36 -1.37
C TYR A 167 -2.98 -0.18 -1.72
N LEU A 168 -2.39 1.00 -1.79
CA LEU A 168 -3.06 2.27 -1.99
C LEU A 168 -2.49 2.91 -3.27
N ASN A 169 -3.09 2.56 -4.41
CA ASN A 169 -2.56 2.84 -5.75
C ASN A 169 -2.82 4.27 -6.25
N THR A 170 -2.63 5.27 -5.38
CA THR A 170 -2.80 6.68 -5.72
C THR A 170 -1.76 7.55 -5.02
N SER A 171 -1.69 8.83 -5.40
CA SER A 171 -0.69 9.74 -4.84
C SER A 171 -0.89 9.96 -3.34
N LEU A 172 0.20 10.20 -2.62
CA LEU A 172 0.16 10.56 -1.20
C LEU A 172 -0.79 11.75 -0.94
N GLU A 173 -0.76 12.79 -1.79
CA GLU A 173 -1.66 13.95 -1.69
C GLU A 173 -3.13 13.54 -1.67
N LYS A 174 -3.53 12.65 -2.59
CA LYS A 174 -4.90 12.17 -2.67
C LYS A 174 -5.26 11.29 -1.48
N LEU A 175 -4.33 10.48 -0.99
CA LEU A 175 -4.53 9.67 0.21
C LEU A 175 -4.72 10.53 1.47
N VAL A 176 -3.93 11.59 1.64
CA VAL A 176 -4.10 12.52 2.76
C VAL A 176 -5.46 13.22 2.68
N SER A 177 -5.91 13.59 1.48
CA SER A 177 -7.23 14.24 1.30
C SER A 177 -8.43 13.39 1.74
N TYR A 178 -8.24 12.07 1.85
CA TYR A 178 -9.27 11.15 2.30
C TYR A 178 -9.32 10.97 3.82
N LEU A 179 -8.29 11.43 4.54
CA LEU A 179 -8.21 11.29 5.98
C LEU A 179 -8.75 12.54 6.67
N ASP A 180 -9.53 12.30 7.73
CA ASP A 180 -9.86 13.36 8.67
C ASP A 180 -8.60 13.78 9.44
N LYS A 181 -8.44 15.09 9.69
CA LYS A 181 -7.26 15.62 10.38
C LYS A 181 -7.09 15.06 11.80
N SER A 182 -8.17 14.60 12.45
CA SER A 182 -8.11 13.93 13.76
C SER A 182 -7.41 12.56 13.72
N LYS A 183 -7.30 11.96 12.53
CA LYS A 183 -6.64 10.67 12.30
C LYS A 183 -5.13 10.79 12.05
N LEU A 184 -4.62 12.01 11.87
CA LEU A 184 -3.21 12.31 11.65
C LEU A 184 -2.45 12.41 12.98
N LYS A 185 -2.37 11.30 13.71
CA LYS A 185 -1.86 11.24 15.09
C LYS A 185 -0.35 11.32 15.15
N ILE A 186 0.35 10.66 14.23
CA ILE A 186 1.81 10.55 14.22
C ILE A 186 2.44 11.89 13.85
N ILE A 187 1.96 12.54 12.79
CA ILE A 187 2.45 13.88 12.45
C ILE A 187 2.09 14.90 13.53
N ARG A 188 0.91 14.76 14.18
CA ARG A 188 0.51 15.64 15.29
C ARG A 188 1.41 15.49 16.51
N SER A 189 1.85 14.28 16.85
CA SER A 189 2.74 14.06 17.99
C SER A 189 4.14 14.63 17.73
N GLU A 190 4.66 14.48 16.51
CA GLU A 190 5.94 15.04 16.08
C GLU A 190 5.94 16.58 16.03
N PHE A 191 4.78 17.18 15.73
CA PHE A 191 4.60 18.63 15.66
C PHE A 191 3.62 19.13 16.74
N SER A 192 3.74 18.62 17.97
CA SER A 192 2.81 18.94 19.07
C SER A 192 2.72 20.42 19.45
N ASN A 193 3.76 21.19 19.11
CA ASN A 193 3.90 22.60 19.48
C ASN A 193 3.33 23.56 18.44
N LEU A 194 2.91 23.07 17.26
CA LEU A 194 2.38 23.91 16.20
C LEU A 194 0.93 24.31 16.47
N ASP A 195 0.58 25.53 16.05
CA ASP A 195 -0.81 25.97 16.01
C ASP A 195 -1.61 25.21 14.93
N ALA A 196 -2.93 25.39 14.90
CA ALA A 196 -3.79 24.68 13.96
C ALA A 196 -3.57 25.09 12.49
N GLU A 197 -3.14 26.33 12.24
CA GLU A 197 -2.91 26.84 10.89
C GLU A 197 -1.59 26.32 10.31
N ASP A 198 -0.52 26.35 11.10
CA ASP A 198 0.80 25.80 10.76
C ASP A 198 0.73 24.30 10.55
N PHE A 199 -0.05 23.60 11.38
CA PHE A 199 -0.28 22.19 11.16
C PHE A 199 -1.01 21.93 9.84
N ASP A 200 -2.03 22.74 9.50
CA ASP A 200 -2.75 22.59 8.24
C ASP A 200 -1.82 22.70 7.04
N LEU A 201 -0.88 23.65 7.10
CA LEU A 201 0.16 23.81 6.09
C LEU A 201 1.01 22.55 5.91
N LEU A 202 1.36 21.83 6.98
CA LEU A 202 2.16 20.60 6.88
C LEU A 202 1.37 19.36 6.46
N THR A 203 0.04 19.38 6.60
CA THR A 203 -0.81 18.27 6.15
C THR A 203 -1.13 18.30 4.67
N ARG A 204 -1.06 19.48 4.04
CA ARG A 204 -1.11 19.58 2.58
C ARG A 204 0.21 19.09 1.99
N LYS A 205 0.15 18.26 0.94
CA LYS A 205 1.38 17.81 0.28
C LYS A 205 2.12 19.03 -0.30
N GLY A 206 3.39 19.19 0.08
CA GLY A 206 4.24 20.25 -0.41
C GLY A 206 4.61 20.10 -1.89
N VAL A 207 5.21 21.14 -2.46
CA VAL A 207 5.85 21.08 -3.78
C VAL A 207 7.35 21.27 -3.66
N PHE A 208 8.11 20.55 -4.48
CA PHE A 208 9.56 20.52 -4.41
C PHE A 208 10.17 20.69 -5.82
N PRO A 209 11.22 21.51 -5.98
CA PRO A 209 11.78 21.81 -7.30
C PRO A 209 12.81 20.74 -7.70
N TYR A 210 12.31 19.55 -8.09
CA TYR A 210 13.12 18.37 -8.37
C TYR A 210 14.19 18.60 -9.46
N GLU A 211 13.81 19.23 -10.57
CA GLU A 211 14.72 19.48 -11.70
C GLU A 211 15.75 20.56 -11.39
N PHE A 212 15.44 21.47 -10.48
CA PHE A 212 16.37 22.52 -10.08
C PHE A 212 17.50 21.96 -9.22
N ILE A 213 17.23 20.98 -8.35
CA ILE A 213 18.21 20.44 -7.40
C ILE A 213 19.00 19.31 -8.08
N ASP A 214 20.00 19.71 -8.87
CA ASP A 214 20.93 18.83 -9.59
C ASP A 214 22.26 18.59 -8.87
N SER A 215 22.49 19.27 -7.74
CA SER A 215 23.74 19.23 -6.99
C SER A 215 23.50 19.51 -5.50
N VAL A 216 24.37 18.95 -4.65
CA VAL A 216 24.31 19.13 -3.18
C VAL A 216 24.50 20.59 -2.80
N ASP A 217 25.33 21.33 -3.56
CA ASP A 217 25.59 22.75 -3.30
C ASP A 217 24.34 23.62 -3.36
N LYS A 218 23.37 23.28 -4.22
CA LYS A 218 22.09 23.99 -4.31
C LYS A 218 21.24 23.88 -3.05
N LEU A 219 21.46 22.87 -2.21
CA LEU A 219 20.79 22.78 -0.92
C LEU A 219 21.21 23.91 0.03
N ASN A 220 22.36 24.54 -0.19
CA ASN A 220 22.83 25.68 0.60
C ASN A 220 22.24 27.02 0.15
N GLU A 221 21.44 27.06 -0.92
CA GLU A 221 20.80 28.30 -1.36
C GLU A 221 19.82 28.82 -0.32
N THR A 222 19.89 30.11 -0.03
CA THR A 222 19.13 30.76 1.05
C THR A 222 17.82 31.38 0.60
N SER A 223 17.36 31.04 -0.60
CA SER A 223 16.14 31.59 -1.20
C SER A 223 15.36 30.51 -1.92
N LEU A 224 14.03 30.60 -1.84
CA LEU A 224 13.16 29.76 -2.65
C LEU A 224 13.34 30.12 -4.14
N PRO A 225 13.61 29.13 -5.03
CA PRO A 225 13.73 29.36 -6.46
C PRO A 225 12.45 29.96 -7.04
N PRO A 226 12.53 30.74 -8.12
CA PRO A 226 11.35 31.23 -8.82
C PRO A 226 10.46 30.07 -9.31
N ARG A 227 9.15 30.34 -9.45
CA ARG A 227 8.12 29.35 -9.81
C ARG A 227 8.47 28.56 -11.06
N GLU A 228 9.08 29.21 -12.06
CA GLU A 228 9.47 28.62 -13.34
C GLU A 228 10.45 27.44 -13.20
N LEU A 229 11.18 27.36 -12.08
CA LEU A 229 12.12 26.27 -11.78
C LEU A 229 11.48 25.13 -10.97
N PHE A 230 10.18 25.19 -10.70
CA PHE A 230 9.37 24.09 -10.16
C PHE A 230 8.74 23.25 -11.29
N ASN A 231 9.41 23.16 -12.44
CA ASN A 231 8.98 22.31 -13.54
C ASN A 231 9.22 20.83 -13.22
N SER A 232 8.36 19.97 -13.77
CA SER A 232 8.46 18.51 -13.63
C SER A 232 8.60 17.89 -15.00
N SER A 233 9.69 17.14 -15.24
CA SER A 233 9.88 16.41 -16.50
C SER A 233 8.83 15.32 -16.75
N LEU A 234 8.14 14.88 -15.69
CA LEU A 234 7.07 13.87 -15.79
C LEU A 234 5.75 14.44 -16.34
N THR A 235 5.45 15.70 -16.03
CA THR A 235 4.20 16.35 -16.42
C THR A 235 4.39 17.41 -17.50
N ASP A 236 5.64 17.82 -17.77
CA ASP A 236 6.01 18.95 -18.63
C ASP A 236 5.29 20.26 -18.24
N GLU A 237 5.01 20.39 -16.94
CA GLU A 237 4.26 21.49 -16.35
C GLU A 237 5.06 22.11 -15.19
N THR A 238 4.85 23.42 -14.98
CA THR A 238 5.36 24.17 -13.83
C THR A 238 4.34 24.13 -12.69
N ALA A 239 4.80 24.25 -11.44
CA ALA A 239 3.90 24.39 -10.30
C ALA A 239 2.84 25.49 -10.52
N SER A 240 1.59 25.19 -10.14
CA SER A 240 0.49 26.16 -10.14
C SER A 240 0.78 27.31 -9.18
N ASP A 241 0.13 28.47 -9.41
CA ASP A 241 0.28 29.63 -8.53
C ASP A 241 -0.07 29.33 -7.08
N ASP A 242 -1.13 28.53 -6.86
CA ASP A 242 -1.55 28.12 -5.53
C ASP A 242 -0.51 27.21 -4.84
N ASN A 243 0.10 26.28 -5.59
CA ASN A 243 1.15 25.41 -5.06
C ASN A 243 2.43 26.19 -4.73
N TYR A 244 2.82 27.14 -5.57
CA TYR A 244 3.99 27.97 -5.32
C TYR A 244 3.77 28.96 -4.17
N GLN A 245 2.57 29.52 -4.05
CA GLN A 245 2.19 30.34 -2.90
C GLN A 245 2.21 29.52 -1.61
N HIS A 246 1.75 28.26 -1.66
CA HIS A 246 1.84 27.35 -0.53
C HIS A 246 3.30 27.09 -0.12
N ALA A 247 4.20 26.79 -1.04
CA ALA A 247 5.63 26.66 -0.75
C ALA A 247 6.24 27.94 -0.15
N THR A 248 5.86 29.10 -0.67
CA THR A 248 6.28 30.41 -0.14
C THR A 248 5.79 30.62 1.29
N ASN A 249 4.57 30.22 1.60
CA ASN A 249 4.00 30.31 2.94
C ASN A 249 4.75 29.39 3.92
N VAL A 250 5.02 28.14 3.51
CA VAL A 250 5.81 27.18 4.32
C VAL A 250 7.21 27.74 4.59
N TRP A 251 7.90 28.24 3.55
CA TRP A 251 9.22 28.85 3.69
C TRP A 251 9.26 29.96 4.74
N ARG A 252 8.25 30.84 4.72
CA ARG A 252 8.16 31.98 5.65
C ARG A 252 7.71 31.59 7.05
N ARG A 253 6.63 30.81 7.20
CA ARG A 253 6.04 30.44 8.51
C ARG A 253 7.00 29.58 9.33
N PHE A 254 7.74 28.67 8.68
CA PHE A 254 8.69 27.78 9.35
C PHE A 254 10.12 28.33 9.41
N CYS A 255 10.32 29.62 9.08
CA CYS A 255 11.61 30.30 9.15
C CYS A 255 12.73 29.53 8.44
N ILE A 256 12.45 29.04 7.23
CA ILE A 256 13.38 28.20 6.49
C ILE A 256 14.53 29.07 5.97
N GLU A 257 15.76 28.67 6.30
CA GLU A 257 16.97 29.41 5.96
C GLU A 257 17.58 28.93 4.64
N THR A 258 17.56 27.61 4.37
CA THR A 258 18.17 27.00 3.19
C THR A 258 17.24 26.05 2.46
N LEU A 259 17.49 25.81 1.16
CA LEU A 259 16.75 24.81 0.38
C LEU A 259 16.88 23.40 0.95
N GLY A 260 18.01 23.11 1.59
CA GLY A 260 18.20 21.87 2.31
C GLY A 260 17.23 21.74 3.48
N ASP A 261 16.98 22.81 4.26
CA ASP A 261 16.05 22.74 5.40
C ASP A 261 14.61 22.61 4.91
N TYR A 262 14.29 23.22 3.76
CA TYR A 262 13.04 22.97 3.04
C TYR A 262 12.89 21.50 2.64
N SER A 263 13.96 20.89 2.10
CA SER A 263 13.98 19.47 1.72
C SER A 263 13.79 18.56 2.93
N ASP A 264 14.46 18.84 4.04
CA ASP A 264 14.34 18.05 5.27
C ASP A 264 12.91 18.10 5.83
N LEU A 265 12.29 19.29 5.84
CA LEU A 265 10.89 19.43 6.25
C LEU A 265 9.93 18.71 5.29
N TYR A 266 10.14 18.85 3.98
CA TYR A 266 9.35 18.18 2.94
C TYR A 266 9.37 16.66 3.09
N LEU A 267 10.56 16.08 3.24
CA LEU A 267 10.74 14.63 3.42
C LEU A 267 10.19 14.18 4.77
N LYS A 268 10.37 14.98 5.84
CA LYS A 268 9.77 14.70 7.16
C LYS A 268 8.25 14.58 7.05
N THR A 269 7.59 15.55 6.43
CA THR A 269 6.13 15.54 6.27
C THR A 269 5.67 14.36 5.44
N ASP A 270 6.33 14.05 4.32
CA ASP A 270 5.93 12.92 3.46
C ASP A 270 6.01 11.57 4.18
N VAL A 271 7.07 11.33 4.97
CA VAL A 271 7.24 10.09 5.75
C VAL A 271 6.21 9.99 6.88
N LEU A 272 5.95 11.08 7.60
CA LEU A 272 4.98 11.07 8.71
C LEU A 272 3.54 10.91 8.20
N LEU A 273 3.19 11.58 7.09
CA LEU A 273 1.89 11.42 6.44
C LEU A 273 1.70 9.99 5.92
N LEU A 274 2.73 9.39 5.32
CA LEU A 274 2.68 8.00 4.90
C LEU A 274 2.45 7.05 6.08
N ALA A 275 3.12 7.29 7.21
CA ALA A 275 2.91 6.51 8.42
C ALA A 275 1.47 6.61 8.92
N ASP A 276 0.92 7.83 9.03
CA ASP A 276 -0.47 8.03 9.43
C ASP A 276 -1.45 7.35 8.45
N ILE A 277 -1.24 7.48 7.14
CA ILE A 277 -2.08 6.83 6.13
C ILE A 277 -2.06 5.32 6.30
N PHE A 278 -0.88 4.72 6.43
CA PHE A 278 -0.77 3.28 6.46
C PHE A 278 -1.26 2.69 7.78
N GLU A 279 -1.03 3.35 8.92
CA GLU A 279 -1.60 2.93 10.21
C GLU A 279 -3.13 3.02 10.20
N ASN A 280 -3.72 4.09 9.66
CA ASN A 280 -5.18 4.18 9.52
C ASN A 280 -5.76 3.09 8.60
N PHE A 281 -5.04 2.75 7.53
CA PHE A 281 -5.39 1.64 6.65
C PHE A 281 -5.33 0.30 7.39
N ARG A 282 -4.26 0.07 8.18
CA ARG A 282 -4.12 -1.13 9.01
C ARG A 282 -5.25 -1.26 10.03
N ASP A 283 -5.55 -0.20 10.77
CA ASP A 283 -6.65 -0.18 11.75
C ASP A 283 -7.98 -0.56 11.08
N THR A 284 -8.30 0.07 9.95
CA THR A 284 -9.52 -0.22 9.19
C THR A 284 -9.58 -1.68 8.71
N CYS A 285 -8.46 -2.23 8.24
CA CYS A 285 -8.36 -3.62 7.80
C CYS A 285 -8.53 -4.62 8.95
N ILE A 286 -7.91 -4.34 10.10
CA ILE A 286 -8.03 -5.17 11.30
C ILE A 286 -9.47 -5.12 11.83
N GLU A 287 -10.10 -3.94 11.88
CA GLU A 287 -11.49 -3.81 12.30
C GLU A 287 -12.47 -4.54 11.36
N SER A 288 -12.23 -4.48 10.04
CA SER A 288 -13.17 -5.01 9.04
C SER A 288 -13.00 -6.50 8.77
N TYR A 289 -11.76 -7.00 8.80
CA TYR A 289 -11.41 -8.35 8.35
C TYR A 289 -10.58 -9.13 9.37
N GLU A 290 -10.21 -8.52 10.49
CA GLU A 290 -9.38 -9.12 11.53
C GLU A 290 -8.04 -9.69 11.00
N LEU A 291 -7.54 -9.06 9.94
CA LEU A 291 -6.25 -9.36 9.32
C LEU A 291 -5.46 -8.06 9.22
N ASP A 292 -4.18 -8.12 9.58
CA ASP A 292 -3.28 -6.97 9.47
C ASP A 292 -2.58 -7.00 8.10
N PRO A 293 -2.78 -5.98 7.24
CA PRO A 293 -2.19 -5.95 5.90
C PRO A 293 -0.67 -5.87 5.91
N ALA A 294 -0.04 -5.53 7.06
CA ALA A 294 1.40 -5.46 7.19
C ALA A 294 2.13 -6.82 7.12
N TYR A 295 1.41 -7.93 7.28
CA TYR A 295 1.96 -9.27 7.11
C TYR A 295 2.02 -9.73 5.64
N TYR A 296 1.37 -8.99 4.74
CA TYR A 296 1.27 -9.32 3.34
C TYR A 296 2.31 -8.56 2.51
N TYR A 297 2.44 -8.90 1.23
CA TYR A 297 3.30 -8.18 0.29
C TYR A 297 2.53 -7.14 -0.52
N ILE A 298 1.28 -7.44 -0.87
CA ILE A 298 0.42 -6.63 -1.75
C ILE A 298 -1.06 -6.86 -1.41
N LEU A 299 -1.93 -5.93 -1.82
CA LEU A 299 -3.37 -6.01 -1.55
C LEU A 299 -4.06 -7.27 -2.07
N PRO A 300 -3.77 -7.78 -3.30
CA PRO A 300 -4.39 -9.02 -3.77
C PRO A 300 -4.20 -10.21 -2.82
N GLY A 301 -2.99 -10.37 -2.27
CA GLY A 301 -2.70 -11.45 -1.30
C GLY A 301 -3.49 -11.27 0.00
N TYR A 302 -3.57 -10.03 0.50
CA TYR A 302 -4.41 -9.69 1.65
C TYR A 302 -5.90 -10.00 1.38
N THR A 303 -6.43 -9.57 0.23
CA THR A 303 -7.85 -9.78 -0.13
C THR A 303 -8.18 -11.25 -0.32
N TRP A 304 -7.22 -12.04 -0.80
CA TRP A 304 -7.37 -13.48 -0.95
C TRP A 304 -7.56 -14.14 0.42
N ASP A 305 -6.67 -13.87 1.38
CA ASP A 305 -6.78 -14.44 2.72
C ASP A 305 -7.99 -13.90 3.49
N ALA A 306 -8.37 -12.63 3.29
CA ALA A 306 -9.61 -12.09 3.83
C ALA A 306 -10.84 -12.84 3.30
N MET A 307 -10.86 -13.16 2.01
CA MET A 307 -11.93 -13.95 1.39
C MET A 307 -11.95 -15.40 1.91
N LEU A 308 -10.79 -16.03 2.11
CA LEU A 308 -10.72 -17.37 2.70
C LEU A 308 -11.22 -17.38 4.14
N LYS A 309 -10.82 -16.40 4.95
CA LYS A 309 -11.29 -16.26 6.34
C LYS A 309 -12.79 -16.04 6.38
N TYR A 310 -13.32 -15.13 5.57
CA TYR A 310 -14.74 -14.81 5.53
C TYR A 310 -15.61 -15.98 5.07
N THR A 311 -15.17 -16.73 4.05
CA THR A 311 -15.97 -17.83 3.48
C THR A 311 -15.78 -19.17 4.18
N GLY A 312 -14.67 -19.36 4.89
CA GLY A 312 -14.28 -20.65 5.48
C GLY A 312 -13.97 -21.74 4.44
N ILE A 313 -13.93 -21.41 3.15
CA ILE A 313 -13.68 -22.36 2.07
C ILE A 313 -12.21 -22.75 2.07
N ARG A 314 -11.95 -24.05 1.85
CA ARG A 314 -10.62 -24.59 1.60
C ARG A 314 -10.50 -24.94 0.13
N PHE A 315 -9.65 -24.23 -0.60
CA PHE A 315 -9.33 -24.60 -1.97
C PHE A 315 -8.42 -25.82 -1.99
N GLU A 316 -8.72 -26.75 -2.88
CA GLU A 316 -7.81 -27.83 -3.23
C GLU A 316 -6.74 -27.29 -4.19
N LEU A 317 -5.51 -27.74 -4.00
CA LEU A 317 -4.42 -27.40 -4.91
C LEU A 317 -4.64 -28.14 -6.24
N LEU A 318 -4.54 -27.42 -7.36
CA LEU A 318 -4.50 -28.05 -8.68
C LEU A 318 -3.22 -28.88 -8.81
N THR A 319 -3.36 -30.20 -8.81
CA THR A 319 -2.24 -31.15 -8.91
C THR A 319 -2.00 -31.63 -10.33
N ASP A 320 -2.96 -31.43 -11.24
CA ASP A 320 -2.91 -31.85 -12.63
C ASP A 320 -2.67 -30.65 -13.57
N ILE A 321 -1.73 -30.81 -14.51
CA ILE A 321 -1.37 -29.82 -15.52
C ILE A 321 -2.53 -29.52 -16.48
N ASP A 322 -3.38 -30.50 -16.79
CA ASP A 322 -4.52 -30.34 -17.68
C ASP A 322 -5.60 -29.46 -17.03
N MET A 323 -5.82 -29.60 -15.71
CA MET A 323 -6.70 -28.70 -14.96
C MET A 323 -6.20 -27.26 -14.98
N MET A 324 -4.89 -27.08 -14.78
CA MET A 324 -4.27 -25.76 -14.83
C MET A 324 -4.39 -25.13 -16.23
N MET A 325 -4.02 -25.87 -17.28
CA MET A 325 -4.16 -25.41 -18.67
C MET A 325 -5.61 -25.11 -19.04
N PHE A 326 -6.57 -25.90 -18.55
CA PHE A 326 -8.00 -25.65 -18.77
C PHE A 326 -8.41 -24.29 -18.19
N VAL A 327 -8.00 -23.99 -16.95
CA VAL A 327 -8.27 -22.71 -16.30
C VAL A 327 -7.59 -21.57 -17.06
N GLU A 328 -6.29 -21.67 -17.35
CA GLU A 328 -5.55 -20.61 -18.04
C GLU A 328 -6.13 -20.28 -19.42
N ARG A 329 -6.48 -21.31 -20.21
CA ARG A 329 -7.13 -21.12 -21.52
C ARG A 329 -8.52 -20.52 -21.41
N GLY A 330 -9.17 -20.62 -20.25
CA GLY A 330 -10.47 -20.04 -19.96
C GLY A 330 -10.44 -18.57 -19.55
N VAL A 331 -9.30 -18.05 -19.08
CA VAL A 331 -9.18 -16.66 -18.60
C VAL A 331 -9.42 -15.66 -19.74
N ARG A 332 -10.37 -14.73 -19.55
CA ARG A 332 -10.64 -13.61 -20.45
C ARG A 332 -10.65 -12.31 -19.64
N GLY A 333 -10.14 -11.23 -20.23
CA GLY A 333 -10.23 -9.90 -19.64
C GLY A 333 -11.62 -9.27 -19.78
N GLY A 334 -11.75 -8.01 -19.38
CA GLY A 334 -12.97 -7.22 -19.59
C GLY A 334 -13.30 -7.05 -21.08
N LEU A 335 -14.59 -7.04 -21.39
CA LEU A 335 -15.06 -6.79 -22.75
C LEU A 335 -14.86 -5.31 -23.10
N SER A 336 -13.99 -5.02 -24.07
CA SER A 336 -13.84 -3.68 -24.65
C SER A 336 -14.21 -3.73 -26.13
N GLN A 337 -15.30 -3.06 -26.49
CA GLN A 337 -15.82 -3.05 -27.85
C GLN A 337 -16.29 -1.65 -28.25
N CYS A 338 -15.81 -1.17 -29.41
CA CYS A 338 -16.32 0.03 -30.05
C CYS A 338 -17.22 -0.36 -31.24
N SER A 339 -18.53 -0.32 -31.04
CA SER A 339 -19.52 -0.68 -32.08
C SER A 339 -19.80 0.45 -33.07
N HIS A 340 -19.48 1.70 -32.70
CA HIS A 340 -19.67 2.88 -33.53
C HIS A 340 -18.46 3.81 -33.39
N ARG A 341 -17.76 4.11 -34.50
CA ARG A 341 -16.47 4.82 -34.46
C ARG A 341 -16.57 6.30 -34.08
N TYR A 342 -17.66 6.96 -34.46
CA TYR A 342 -17.87 8.38 -34.22
C TYR A 342 -19.36 8.67 -34.11
N ALA A 343 -19.80 9.34 -33.06
CA ALA A 343 -21.18 9.82 -32.93
C ALA A 343 -21.13 11.31 -32.57
N GLN A 344 -21.79 12.13 -33.37
CA GLN A 344 -21.93 13.56 -33.11
C GLN A 344 -23.28 13.84 -32.48
N LEU A 345 -23.28 14.64 -31.41
CA LEU A 345 -24.48 15.01 -30.69
C LEU A 345 -25.10 16.26 -31.29
N ASN A 346 -26.41 16.23 -31.49
CA ASN A 346 -27.23 17.37 -31.83
C ASN A 346 -28.11 17.72 -30.63
N ASN A 347 -27.63 18.55 -29.72
CA ASN A 347 -28.45 19.00 -28.58
C ASN A 347 -28.33 20.51 -28.37
N LYS A 348 -29.40 21.10 -27.84
CA LYS A 348 -29.53 22.55 -27.63
C LYS A 348 -28.52 23.15 -26.64
N TYR A 349 -27.78 22.33 -25.91
CA TYR A 349 -26.77 22.76 -24.96
C TYR A 349 -25.37 22.86 -25.60
N ASN A 350 -25.17 22.25 -26.78
CA ASN A 350 -23.94 22.31 -27.55
C ASN A 350 -24.07 23.34 -28.69
N VAL A 351 -24.00 24.62 -28.34
CA VAL A 351 -24.35 25.77 -29.19
C VAL A 351 -23.53 25.84 -30.49
N SER A 352 -22.30 25.35 -30.49
CA SER A 352 -21.39 25.43 -31.65
C SER A 352 -21.75 24.49 -32.81
N SER A 353 -22.55 23.46 -32.58
CA SER A 353 -22.87 22.44 -33.60
C SER A 353 -24.34 22.00 -33.57
N TYR A 354 -25.21 22.81 -32.97
CA TYR A 354 -26.63 22.53 -32.87
C TYR A 354 -27.36 22.92 -34.14
N ASP A 355 -28.08 21.97 -34.72
CA ASP A 355 -28.95 22.19 -35.86
C ASP A 355 -30.41 21.97 -35.44
N SER A 356 -31.21 23.03 -35.49
CA SER A 356 -32.64 23.00 -35.14
C SER A 356 -33.50 22.20 -36.13
N SER A 357 -32.98 21.89 -37.32
CA SER A 357 -33.68 21.09 -38.34
C SER A 357 -33.54 19.58 -38.13
N GLU A 358 -32.54 19.16 -37.35
CA GLU A 358 -32.26 17.76 -37.04
C GLU A 358 -32.83 17.36 -35.66
N PRO A 359 -33.18 16.07 -35.44
CA PRO A 359 -33.68 15.61 -34.16
C PRO A 359 -32.63 15.72 -33.05
N SER A 360 -33.07 16.00 -31.82
CA SER A 360 -32.15 16.10 -30.69
C SER A 360 -31.59 14.72 -30.29
N THR A 361 -30.26 14.61 -30.17
CA THR A 361 -29.56 13.39 -29.76
C THR A 361 -28.72 13.62 -28.49
N TYR A 362 -28.71 12.62 -27.62
CA TYR A 362 -28.00 12.62 -26.33
C TYR A 362 -27.10 11.39 -26.23
N LEU A 363 -25.94 11.55 -25.60
CA LEU A 363 -25.07 10.43 -25.23
C LEU A 363 -25.28 10.15 -23.74
N MET A 364 -25.44 8.87 -23.40
CA MET A 364 -25.51 8.43 -22.01
C MET A 364 -24.34 7.49 -21.74
N TYR A 365 -23.67 7.72 -20.62
CA TYR A 365 -22.65 6.82 -20.09
C TYR A 365 -23.27 6.05 -18.91
N PHE A 366 -23.25 4.73 -19.00
CA PHE A 366 -23.67 3.85 -17.92
C PHE A 366 -22.45 3.13 -17.37
N ASP A 367 -22.26 3.23 -16.07
CA ASP A 367 -21.25 2.48 -15.33
C ASP A 367 -21.95 1.53 -14.37
N VAL A 368 -21.51 0.27 -14.34
CA VAL A 368 -22.08 -0.73 -13.43
C VAL A 368 -21.30 -0.67 -12.12
N ASN A 369 -21.95 -0.15 -11.08
CA ASN A 369 -21.39 -0.08 -9.72
C ASN A 369 -20.94 -1.48 -9.26
N GLN A 370 -19.62 -1.64 -9.08
CA GLN A 370 -18.94 -2.90 -8.74
C GLN A 370 -19.26 -3.99 -9.78
N GLY A 371 -18.32 -4.23 -10.71
CA GLY A 371 -18.44 -5.01 -11.96
C GLY A 371 -18.91 -6.48 -11.90
N SER A 372 -19.64 -6.89 -10.86
CA SER A 372 -20.45 -8.10 -10.79
C SER A 372 -21.66 -8.01 -11.73
N ALA A 373 -21.41 -7.85 -13.04
CA ALA A 373 -22.42 -8.13 -14.05
C ALA A 373 -22.63 -9.66 -14.13
N ARG A 374 -23.23 -10.25 -13.09
CA ARG A 374 -23.82 -11.59 -13.19
C ARG A 374 -24.95 -11.47 -14.20
N ASN A 375 -24.71 -11.84 -15.46
CA ASN A 375 -25.68 -12.06 -16.54
C ASN A 375 -27.09 -11.55 -16.22
N ALA A 376 -27.22 -10.22 -16.04
CA ALA A 376 -28.51 -9.61 -16.05
C ALA A 376 -28.87 -9.66 -17.53
N HIS A 377 -29.78 -10.56 -17.89
CA HIS A 377 -30.49 -10.46 -19.15
C HIS A 377 -31.09 -9.06 -19.17
N PHE A 378 -30.36 -8.09 -19.73
CA PHE A 378 -30.94 -6.86 -20.22
C PHE A 378 -31.86 -7.30 -21.34
N GLY A 379 -33.12 -7.53 -20.96
CA GLY A 379 -34.21 -7.75 -21.89
C GLY A 379 -34.15 -6.67 -22.95
N ARG A 380 -34.30 -7.09 -24.20
CA ARG A 380 -34.34 -6.23 -25.38
C ARG A 380 -35.07 -4.91 -25.08
N PHE A 381 -34.33 -3.84 -24.80
CA PHE A 381 -34.86 -2.50 -24.94
C PHE A 381 -34.91 -2.23 -26.44
N SER A 382 -36.07 -2.50 -27.00
CA SER A 382 -36.45 -2.09 -28.36
C SER A 382 -36.59 -0.56 -28.38
N SER A 383 -35.49 0.19 -28.42
CA SER A 383 -35.51 1.48 -29.09
C SER A 383 -35.56 1.19 -30.59
N ARG A 384 -36.75 1.28 -31.19
CA ARG A 384 -36.94 1.22 -32.63
C ARG A 384 -36.23 2.42 -33.29
N LEU A 385 -34.93 2.34 -33.51
CA LEU A 385 -34.29 3.06 -34.60
C LEU A 385 -34.38 2.16 -35.83
N ARG A 386 -35.25 2.52 -36.78
CA ARG A 386 -35.19 1.93 -38.12
C ARG A 386 -33.90 2.44 -38.78
N LEU A 387 -32.92 1.56 -38.95
CA LEU A 387 -31.79 1.80 -39.85
C LEU A 387 -32.07 1.08 -41.17
N PRO A 388 -31.89 1.75 -42.33
CA PRO A 388 -31.94 1.06 -43.61
C PRO A 388 -30.71 0.15 -43.75
N LEU A 389 -30.97 -1.13 -44.05
CA LEU A 389 -29.95 -2.11 -44.41
C LEU A 389 -29.35 -1.72 -45.77
N SER A 390 -28.10 -1.27 -45.79
CA SER A 390 -27.27 -1.34 -46.99
C SER A 390 -26.31 -2.51 -46.83
N HIS A 391 -26.51 -3.56 -47.63
CA HIS A 391 -25.55 -4.64 -47.77
C HIS A 391 -24.38 -4.15 -48.63
N SER A 392 -23.17 -4.15 -48.06
CA SER A 392 -21.93 -4.13 -48.81
C SER A 392 -21.05 -5.30 -48.37
N PRO A 393 -20.57 -6.15 -49.28
CA PRO A 393 -19.72 -7.29 -48.93
C PRO A 393 -18.27 -6.82 -48.88
N HIS A 394 -17.67 -6.73 -47.69
CA HIS A 394 -16.23 -6.56 -47.57
C HIS A 394 -15.56 -7.63 -46.72
N ARG A 395 -14.57 -8.27 -47.35
CA ARG A 395 -13.66 -9.31 -46.84
C ARG A 395 -12.93 -8.86 -45.57
N PRO A 396 -12.59 -9.79 -44.65
CA PRO A 396 -11.72 -9.47 -43.53
C PRO A 396 -10.29 -9.20 -44.02
N ALA A 397 -9.75 -8.03 -43.66
CA ALA A 397 -8.33 -7.73 -43.80
C ALA A 397 -7.55 -8.50 -42.73
N ARG A 398 -6.65 -9.40 -43.17
CA ARG A 398 -5.63 -10.02 -42.32
C ARG A 398 -4.66 -8.93 -41.87
N ASN A 399 -4.49 -8.75 -40.57
CA ASN A 399 -3.41 -7.93 -40.00
C ASN A 399 -2.16 -8.81 -39.82
N PRO A 400 -1.02 -8.57 -40.51
CA PRO A 400 0.15 -9.45 -40.47
C PRO A 400 1.08 -9.28 -39.25
N ASN A 401 0.82 -8.33 -38.34
CA ASN A 401 1.82 -7.94 -37.33
C ASN A 401 1.54 -8.41 -35.89
N ALA A 402 0.76 -9.48 -35.69
CA ALA A 402 0.54 -10.07 -34.36
C ALA A 402 1.54 -11.19 -33.99
N ALA A 403 2.59 -11.40 -34.79
CA ALA A 403 3.57 -12.47 -34.58
C ALA A 403 5.00 -11.91 -34.57
N GLN A 404 5.36 -11.12 -33.56
CA GLN A 404 6.76 -10.91 -33.16
C GLN A 404 6.83 -10.21 -31.80
N ARG A 405 6.80 -11.01 -30.73
CA ARG A 405 7.50 -10.81 -29.44
C ARG A 405 7.21 -12.01 -28.53
N LEU A 406 7.61 -13.17 -29.02
CA LEU A 406 7.99 -14.33 -28.23
C LEU A 406 9.36 -14.74 -28.77
N GLY A 407 10.39 -14.63 -27.93
CA GLY A 407 11.76 -14.92 -28.30
C GLY A 407 12.72 -14.61 -27.16
N MET A 408 12.90 -15.62 -26.30
CA MET A 408 13.86 -15.78 -25.18
C MET A 408 13.55 -15.07 -23.86
#